data_AF-A0A857FMD7-F1
#
_entry.id   AF-A0A857FMD7-F1
#
_cell.length_a   1.000
_cell.length_b   1.000
_cell.length_c   1.000
_cell.angle_alpha   90.00
_cell.angle_beta   90.00
_cell.angle_gamma   90.00
#
_symmetry.space_group_name_H-M   'P 1'
#
loop_
_entity.id
_entity.type
_entity.pdbx_description
1 polymer ?
#
loop_
_entity_poly.entity_id
_entity_poly.type
_entity_poly.pdbx_seq_one_letter_code
_entity_poly.pdbx_strand_id
1 'polypeptide(L)'
;MSCDHVSRLANHVMQEAVCRSFQFKRPGSSAYWFNLMWIPGKLILTGDGCDMTLTHYQACSSFDAAIKWASSSEMDYLLRTAKQQQEYDAHATLQAVIQWANAPVIEALNGTVCERVTPYEVDGQRRYRVVHLERAGGYRQICQAYRRALAAGMRDDFRDDAEEMDPRPITRRETGTEFLDMGSSVFTDFYDFDPCWENWLRLWRDTLGSDWDPRSSVYTPAMVATHDGRWRIKDELERRLDEPGSRGLDCIFEGSVDCVFSWTHAQKYQFEAIQFACRQIIAAGLVDMTVEVP
;
A
#
# COMPACT_ATOMS: atom_id res chain seq x y z
N MET A 1 20.80 43.58 -3.50
CA MET A 1 19.87 44.08 -2.47
C MET A 1 20.21 43.39 -1.16
N SER A 2 20.89 44.10 -0.26
CA SER A 2 21.17 43.60 1.10
C SER A 2 19.87 43.61 1.89
N CYS A 3 19.28 42.44 2.14
CA CYS A 3 18.15 42.32 3.06
C CYS A 3 18.70 42.39 4.48
N ASP A 4 18.76 43.60 5.04
CA ASP A 4 19.13 43.79 6.44
C ASP A 4 18.00 43.28 7.34
N HIS A 5 18.04 41.98 7.65
CA HIS A 5 17.03 41.27 8.46
C HIS A 5 16.84 41.90 9.85
N VAL A 6 17.88 42.56 10.39
CA VAL A 6 17.85 43.21 11.71
C VAL A 6 16.88 44.38 11.71
N SER A 7 16.84 45.17 10.62
CA SER A 7 15.94 46.33 10.48
C SER A 7 14.46 45.95 10.48
N ARG A 8 14.11 44.75 10.00
CA ARG A 8 12.72 44.26 9.94
C ARG A 8 12.21 43.81 11.29
N LEU A 9 13.08 43.27 12.15
CA LEU A 9 12.71 42.83 13.50
C LEU A 9 12.55 44.01 14.47
N ALA A 10 13.30 45.10 14.27
CA ALA A 10 13.30 46.27 15.16
C ALA A 10 11.92 46.95 15.35
N ASN A 11 11.00 46.79 14.41
CA ASN A 11 9.65 47.38 14.47
C ASN A 11 8.57 46.45 15.05
N HIS A 12 8.93 45.27 15.57
CA HIS A 12 7.95 44.36 16.17
C HIS A 12 7.48 44.90 17.52
N VAL A 13 6.17 44.95 17.72
CA VAL A 13 5.55 45.33 18.99
C VAL A 13 5.14 44.05 19.71
N MET A 14 5.49 43.95 21.00
CA MET A 14 5.04 42.86 21.86
C MET A 14 3.60 43.13 22.31
N GLN A 15 2.72 42.16 22.11
CA GLN A 15 1.34 42.18 22.60
C GLN A 15 1.00 40.80 23.16
N GLU A 16 0.15 40.77 24.18
CA GLU A 16 -0.41 39.50 24.69
C GLU A 16 -1.34 38.91 23.62
N ALA A 17 -1.16 37.63 23.32
CA ALA A 17 -1.96 36.94 22.32
C ALA A 17 -3.22 36.36 22.97
N VAL A 18 -4.37 36.53 22.31
CA VAL A 18 -5.59 35.81 22.68
C VAL A 18 -5.33 34.31 22.55
N CYS A 19 -5.63 33.55 23.60
CA CYS A 19 -5.35 32.12 23.67
C CYS A 19 -6.46 31.37 24.39
N ARG A 20 -6.73 30.14 23.95
CA ARG A 20 -7.53 29.16 24.70
C ARG A 20 -6.76 27.87 24.82
N SER A 21 -6.75 27.28 26.01
CA SER A 21 -6.04 26.02 26.25
C SER A 21 -6.94 25.08 27.05
N PHE A 22 -7.05 23.83 26.58
CA PHE A 22 -7.86 22.79 27.19
C PHE A 22 -6.98 21.59 27.52
N GLN A 23 -7.02 21.15 28.77
CA GLN A 23 -6.31 19.96 29.22
C GLN A 23 -7.22 18.74 29.14
N PHE A 24 -6.72 17.67 28.53
CA PHE A 24 -7.35 16.37 28.45
C PHE A 24 -6.50 15.35 29.19
N LYS A 25 -7.10 14.63 30.14
CA LYS A 25 -6.44 13.58 30.93
C LYS A 25 -7.45 12.54 31.37
N ARG A 26 -6.97 11.32 31.64
CA ARG A 26 -7.79 10.27 32.23
C ARG A 26 -8.04 10.58 33.71
N PRO A 27 -9.26 10.34 34.24
CA PRO A 27 -9.51 10.48 35.67
C PRO A 27 -8.55 9.62 36.50
N GLY A 28 -7.87 10.24 37.47
CA GLY A 28 -6.94 9.54 38.37
C GLY A 28 -5.61 9.08 37.74
N SER A 29 -5.29 9.49 36.51
CA SER A 29 -4.01 9.15 35.86
C SER A 29 -3.40 10.37 35.18
N SER A 30 -2.07 10.47 35.28
CA SER A 30 -1.27 11.41 34.49
C SER A 30 -0.76 10.81 33.20
N ALA A 31 -1.09 9.56 32.86
CA ALA A 31 -0.66 8.95 31.60
C ALA A 31 -1.57 9.41 30.45
N TYR A 32 -0.98 9.67 29.29
CA TYR A 32 -1.69 10.08 28.06
C TYR A 32 -2.43 11.42 28.21
N TRP A 33 -1.89 12.34 29.02
CA TRP A 33 -2.41 13.69 29.08
C TRP A 33 -1.93 14.50 27.87
N PHE A 34 -2.79 15.40 27.40
CA PHE A 34 -2.44 16.35 26.35
C PHE A 34 -3.25 17.64 26.50
N ASN A 35 -2.70 18.72 25.98
CA ASN A 35 -3.35 20.01 25.87
C ASN A 35 -3.66 20.30 24.40
N LEU A 36 -4.86 20.81 24.15
CA LEU A 36 -5.19 21.46 22.89
C LEU A 36 -5.26 22.96 23.11
N MET A 37 -4.35 23.70 22.49
CA MET A 37 -4.25 25.14 22.55
C MET A 37 -4.62 25.76 21.20
N TRP A 38 -5.46 26.79 21.23
CA TRP A 38 -5.73 27.65 20.09
C TRP A 38 -5.17 29.04 20.35
N ILE A 39 -4.48 29.57 19.35
CA ILE A 39 -4.14 30.99 19.20
C ILE A 39 -4.49 31.41 17.77
N PRO A 40 -4.77 32.70 17.48
CA PRO A 40 -5.06 33.14 16.13
C PRO A 40 -4.05 32.62 15.09
N GLY A 41 -4.56 31.85 14.14
CA GLY A 41 -3.78 31.21 13.07
C GLY A 41 -3.19 29.84 13.38
N LYS A 42 -3.25 29.34 14.62
CA LYS A 42 -2.69 28.03 14.99
C LYS A 42 -3.56 27.22 15.95
N LEU A 43 -3.50 25.90 15.78
CA LEU A 43 -3.97 24.91 16.75
C LEU A 43 -2.77 24.04 17.14
N ILE A 44 -2.51 23.92 18.42
CA ILE A 44 -1.30 23.30 18.97
C ILE A 44 -1.74 22.19 19.93
N LEU A 45 -1.39 20.95 19.59
CA LEU A 45 -1.45 19.80 20.48
C LEU A 45 -0.09 19.68 21.18
N THR A 46 -0.08 19.57 22.50
CA THR A 46 1.13 19.23 23.27
C THR A 46 0.84 18.23 24.37
N GLY A 47 1.78 17.35 24.72
CA GLY A 47 1.57 16.40 25.82
C GLY A 47 2.40 15.13 25.73
N ASP A 48 1.97 14.11 26.47
CA ASP A 48 2.67 12.83 26.52
C ASP A 48 2.73 12.16 25.14
N GLY A 49 3.91 12.24 24.52
CA GLY A 49 4.23 11.61 23.23
C GLY A 49 3.61 12.31 22.01
N CYS A 50 3.02 13.50 22.17
CA CYS A 50 2.16 14.09 21.14
C CYS A 50 2.29 15.60 21.04
N ASP A 51 3.18 16.06 20.17
CA ASP A 51 3.28 17.46 19.79
C ASP A 51 2.93 17.64 18.31
N MET A 52 1.93 18.48 18.02
CA MET A 52 1.53 18.80 16.65
C MET A 52 1.06 20.24 16.57
N THR A 53 1.54 20.97 15.57
CA THR A 53 1.09 22.35 15.30
C THR A 53 0.44 22.43 13.93
N LEU A 54 -0.85 22.71 13.90
CA LEU A 54 -1.60 23.06 12.70
C LEU A 54 -1.56 24.58 12.51
N THR A 55 -0.98 25.04 11.41
CA THR A 55 -0.95 26.48 11.08
C THR A 55 -1.85 26.72 9.87
N HIS A 56 -2.96 27.43 10.07
CA HIS A 56 -3.88 27.76 9.00
C HIS A 56 -4.60 29.08 9.30
N TYR A 57 -4.13 30.19 8.72
CA TYR A 57 -4.62 31.54 9.06
C TYR A 57 -6.13 31.73 8.92
N GLN A 58 -6.75 31.18 7.88
CA GLN A 58 -8.19 31.33 7.66
C GLN A 58 -9.02 30.42 8.58
N ALA A 59 -8.78 29.12 8.56
CA ALA A 59 -9.47 28.15 9.42
C ALA A 59 -9.25 28.40 10.92
N CYS A 60 -8.06 28.85 11.33
CA CYS A 60 -7.75 29.16 12.73
C CYS A 60 -7.90 30.65 13.09
N SER A 61 -8.64 31.42 12.28
CA SER A 61 -8.86 32.86 12.52
C SER A 61 -9.66 33.15 13.80
N SER A 62 -10.59 32.25 14.13
CA SER A 62 -11.35 32.26 15.38
C SER A 62 -11.29 30.89 16.03
N PHE A 63 -11.56 30.84 17.34
CA PHE A 63 -11.63 29.60 18.08
C PHE A 63 -12.67 28.65 17.48
N ASP A 64 -13.86 29.17 17.17
CA ASP A 64 -14.96 28.38 16.63
C ASP A 64 -14.63 27.74 15.29
N ALA A 65 -14.11 28.55 14.36
CA ALA A 65 -13.69 28.06 13.07
C ALA A 65 -12.60 26.98 13.20
N ALA A 66 -11.62 27.17 14.10
CA ALA A 66 -10.51 26.24 14.28
C ALA A 66 -10.98 24.87 14.75
N ILE A 67 -11.87 24.85 15.76
CA ILE A 67 -12.38 23.63 16.37
C ILE A 67 -13.28 22.87 15.40
N LYS A 68 -14.19 23.56 14.71
CA LYS A 68 -15.06 22.94 13.69
C LYS A 68 -14.22 22.35 12.56
N TRP A 69 -13.29 23.12 12.01
CA TRP A 69 -12.38 22.69 10.96
C TRP A 69 -11.58 21.45 11.34
N ALA A 70 -10.88 21.47 12.47
CA ALA A 70 -10.06 20.34 12.89
C ALA A 70 -10.89 19.08 13.22
N SER A 71 -12.14 19.24 13.68
CA SER A 71 -13.03 18.11 14.01
C SER A 71 -13.53 17.33 12.79
N SER A 72 -13.68 18.00 11.64
CA SER A 72 -14.29 17.46 10.42
C SER A 72 -13.31 17.23 9.28
N SER A 73 -12.06 17.68 9.41
CA SER A 73 -11.04 17.53 8.37
C SER A 73 -10.49 16.11 8.31
N GLU A 74 -10.13 15.68 7.09
CA GLU A 74 -9.49 14.39 6.84
C GLU A 74 -8.06 14.35 7.39
N MET A 75 -7.62 13.15 7.78
CA MET A 75 -6.29 12.91 8.37
C MET A 75 -5.17 13.40 7.47
N ASP A 76 -5.17 13.01 6.20
CA ASP A 76 -4.14 13.39 5.24
C ASP A 76 -4.00 14.91 5.13
N TYR A 77 -5.13 15.62 5.11
CA TYR A 77 -5.14 17.06 5.02
C TYR A 77 -4.57 17.72 6.29
N LEU A 78 -4.98 17.28 7.48
CA LEU A 78 -4.47 17.84 8.73
C LEU A 78 -2.98 17.53 8.94
N LEU A 79 -2.54 16.30 8.68
CA LEU A 79 -1.14 15.91 8.85
C LEU A 79 -0.23 16.68 7.88
N ARG A 80 -0.65 16.86 6.62
CA ARG A 80 0.10 17.72 5.67
C ARG A 80 0.10 19.19 6.09
N THR A 81 -0.99 19.69 6.66
CA THR A 81 -1.05 21.06 7.21
C THR A 81 -0.11 21.23 8.40
N ALA A 82 0.09 20.17 9.20
CA ALA A 82 1.09 20.10 10.26
C ALA A 82 2.54 19.89 9.74
N LYS A 83 2.75 19.88 8.41
CA LYS A 83 4.02 19.57 7.76
C LYS A 83 4.58 18.20 8.13
N GLN A 84 3.72 17.27 8.55
CA GLN A 84 4.10 15.87 8.73
C GLN A 84 4.30 15.22 7.35
N GLN A 85 5.20 14.25 7.31
CA GLN A 85 5.46 13.45 6.11
C GLN A 85 5.13 12.00 6.44
N GLN A 86 4.60 11.29 5.44
CA GLN A 86 4.47 9.84 5.54
C GLN A 86 5.87 9.22 5.60
N GLU A 87 6.01 8.16 6.36
CA GLU A 87 7.26 7.42 6.48
C GLU A 87 7.21 6.19 5.59
N TYR A 88 8.39 5.77 5.12
CA TYR A 88 8.52 4.58 4.30
C TYR A 88 8.09 3.35 5.11
N ASP A 89 7.17 2.56 4.54
CA ASP A 89 6.62 1.36 5.16
C ASP A 89 7.20 0.13 4.46
N ALA A 90 8.30 -0.40 5.00
CA ALA A 90 9.01 -1.54 4.45
C ALA A 90 8.11 -2.79 4.37
N HIS A 91 7.28 -3.01 5.40
CA HIS A 91 6.38 -4.14 5.44
C HIS A 91 5.27 -4.03 4.39
N ALA A 92 4.63 -2.86 4.26
CA ALA A 92 3.62 -2.66 3.23
C ALA A 92 4.22 -2.73 1.81
N THR A 93 5.44 -2.22 1.62
CA THR A 93 6.18 -2.34 0.36
C THR A 93 6.48 -3.80 0.02
N LEU A 94 6.92 -4.61 0.99
CA LEU A 94 7.09 -6.05 0.81
C LEU A 94 5.79 -6.72 0.35
N GLN A 95 4.66 -6.42 0.99
CA GLN A 95 3.38 -6.98 0.59
C GLN A 95 3.01 -6.61 -0.85
N ALA A 96 3.28 -5.37 -1.27
CA ALA A 96 3.09 -4.94 -2.65
C ALA A 96 3.98 -5.72 -3.64
N VAL A 97 5.25 -5.96 -3.29
CA VAL A 97 6.18 -6.78 -4.09
C VAL A 97 5.69 -8.23 -4.22
N ILE A 98 5.25 -8.85 -3.12
CA ILE A 98 4.72 -10.23 -3.14
C ILE A 98 3.42 -10.29 -3.96
N GLN A 99 2.56 -9.28 -3.83
CA GLN A 99 1.33 -9.19 -4.61
C GLN A 99 1.62 -9.09 -6.11
N TRP A 100 2.58 -8.24 -6.50
CA TRP A 100 3.06 -8.13 -7.88
C TRP A 100 3.60 -9.47 -8.41
N ALA A 101 4.38 -10.20 -7.60
CA ALA A 101 4.90 -11.51 -8.00
C ALA A 101 3.80 -12.56 -8.20
N ASN A 102 2.71 -12.46 -7.43
CA ASN A 102 1.56 -13.36 -7.53
C ASN A 102 0.49 -12.92 -8.54
N ALA A 103 0.52 -11.67 -9.01
CA ALA A 103 -0.51 -11.06 -9.84
C ALA A 103 -0.85 -11.91 -11.08
N PRO A 104 0.11 -12.44 -11.87
CA PRO A 104 -0.20 -13.26 -13.05
C PRO A 104 -1.00 -14.54 -12.73
N VAL A 105 -0.70 -15.17 -11.59
CA VAL A 105 -1.44 -16.35 -11.09
C VAL A 105 -2.84 -15.96 -10.66
N ILE A 106 -2.96 -14.86 -9.92
CA ILE A 106 -4.24 -14.37 -9.40
C ILE A 106 -5.16 -13.98 -10.56
N GLU A 107 -4.62 -13.28 -11.55
CA GLU A 107 -5.31 -12.88 -12.78
C GLU A 107 -5.77 -14.10 -13.57
N ALA A 108 -4.94 -15.10 -13.77
CA ALA A 108 -5.36 -16.27 -14.53
C ALA A 108 -6.37 -17.15 -13.76
N LEU A 109 -6.24 -17.25 -12.43
CA LEU A 109 -7.21 -17.94 -11.59
C LEU A 109 -8.57 -17.22 -11.57
N ASN A 110 -8.58 -15.89 -11.57
CA ASN A 110 -9.80 -15.09 -11.45
C ASN A 110 -10.39 -14.66 -12.80
N GLY A 111 -9.59 -14.70 -13.88
CA GLY A 111 -9.94 -14.33 -15.24
C GLY A 111 -9.43 -12.93 -15.60
N THR A 112 -9.07 -12.71 -16.87
CA THR A 112 -8.66 -11.41 -17.41
C THR A 112 -9.65 -10.87 -18.44
N VAL A 113 -9.54 -9.57 -18.72
CA VAL A 113 -10.10 -8.94 -19.91
C VAL A 113 -9.18 -9.25 -21.09
N CYS A 114 -9.70 -9.90 -22.14
CA CYS A 114 -8.95 -10.17 -23.36
C CYS A 114 -9.14 -9.00 -24.34
N GLU A 115 -8.05 -8.40 -24.80
CA GLU A 115 -8.10 -7.43 -25.88
C GLU A 115 -8.21 -8.14 -27.24
N ARG A 116 -9.33 -7.94 -27.94
CA ARG A 116 -9.52 -8.43 -29.31
C ARG A 116 -9.56 -7.26 -30.28
N VAL A 117 -8.56 -7.18 -31.15
CA VAL A 117 -8.57 -6.25 -32.28
C VAL A 117 -9.60 -6.73 -33.30
N THR A 118 -10.71 -5.99 -33.41
CA THR A 118 -11.81 -6.32 -34.32
C THR A 118 -11.82 -5.36 -35.51
N PRO A 119 -11.75 -5.86 -36.75
CA PRO A 119 -11.90 -5.01 -37.92
C PRO A 119 -13.35 -4.51 -38.04
N TYR A 120 -13.53 -3.26 -38.42
CA TYR A 120 -14.81 -2.65 -38.76
C TYR A 120 -14.64 -1.71 -39.96
N GLU A 121 -15.68 -1.55 -40.77
CA GLU A 121 -15.63 -0.65 -41.93
C GLU A 121 -16.25 0.70 -41.60
N VAL A 122 -15.55 1.76 -41.99
CA VAL A 122 -16.07 3.13 -42.04
C VAL A 122 -15.74 3.66 -43.43
N ASP A 123 -16.76 4.08 -44.17
CA ASP A 123 -16.63 4.66 -45.51
C ASP A 123 -15.81 3.81 -46.50
N GLY A 124 -16.00 2.48 -46.45
CA GLY A 124 -15.31 1.53 -47.34
C GLY A 124 -13.83 1.28 -47.01
N GLN A 125 -13.32 1.83 -45.91
CA GLN A 125 -11.98 1.53 -45.40
C GLN A 125 -12.05 0.62 -44.16
N ARG A 126 -11.26 -0.46 -44.16
CA ARG A 126 -11.06 -1.33 -42.99
C ARG A 126 -10.27 -0.58 -41.91
N ARG A 127 -10.90 -0.38 -40.76
CA ARG A 127 -10.29 0.10 -39.53
C ARG A 127 -10.29 -1.01 -38.48
N TYR A 128 -9.47 -0.86 -37.46
CA TYR A 128 -9.37 -1.80 -36.36
C TYR A 128 -9.74 -1.09 -35.06
N ARG A 129 -10.54 -1.73 -34.21
CA ARG A 129 -10.79 -1.26 -32.84
C ARG A 129 -10.39 -2.33 -31.85
N VAL A 130 -9.80 -1.93 -30.74
CA VAL A 130 -9.55 -2.81 -29.60
C VAL A 130 -10.86 -2.97 -28.85
N VAL A 131 -11.37 -4.21 -28.80
CA VAL A 131 -12.55 -4.57 -28.01
C VAL A 131 -12.07 -5.32 -26.78
N HIS A 132 -12.40 -4.79 -25.61
CA HIS A 132 -12.17 -5.44 -24.33
C HIS A 132 -13.26 -6.49 -24.15
N LEU A 133 -12.91 -7.77 -24.28
CA LEU A 133 -13.79 -8.89 -23.98
C LEU A 133 -13.56 -9.28 -22.52
N GLU A 134 -14.54 -9.05 -21.65
CA GLU A 134 -14.58 -9.74 -20.36
C GLU A 134 -14.64 -11.24 -20.65
N ARG A 135 -13.56 -11.99 -20.41
CA ARG A 135 -13.68 -13.45 -20.41
C ARG A 135 -14.58 -13.82 -19.25
N ALA A 136 -15.69 -14.49 -19.56
CA ALA A 136 -16.55 -15.07 -18.54
C ALA A 136 -15.77 -16.13 -17.75
N GLY A 137 -15.27 -15.73 -16.57
CA GLY A 137 -14.72 -16.63 -15.55
C GLY A 137 -13.27 -17.03 -15.76
N GLY A 138 -12.41 -16.71 -14.79
CA GLY A 138 -11.10 -17.35 -14.67
C GLY A 138 -11.17 -18.84 -14.42
N TYR A 139 -10.00 -19.45 -14.31
CA TYR A 139 -9.88 -20.88 -14.08
C TYR A 139 -10.73 -21.34 -12.90
N ARG A 140 -10.78 -20.56 -11.81
CA ARG A 140 -11.58 -20.86 -10.62
C ARG A 140 -13.07 -21.01 -10.94
N GLN A 141 -13.65 -20.14 -11.76
CA GLN A 141 -15.06 -20.16 -12.12
C GLN A 141 -15.36 -21.32 -13.06
N ILE A 142 -14.46 -21.63 -14.00
CA ILE A 142 -14.55 -22.80 -14.88
C ILE A 142 -14.55 -24.09 -14.04
N CYS A 143 -13.63 -24.19 -13.07
CA CYS A 143 -13.55 -25.33 -12.15
C CYS A 143 -14.83 -25.50 -11.32
N GLN A 144 -15.39 -24.39 -10.82
CA GLN A 144 -16.63 -24.42 -10.04
C GLN A 144 -17.84 -24.82 -10.89
N ALA A 145 -17.93 -24.33 -12.13
CA ALA A 145 -18.98 -24.70 -13.07
C ALA A 145 -18.92 -26.20 -13.41
N TYR A 146 -17.72 -26.71 -13.69
CA TYR A 146 -17.49 -28.13 -13.95
C TYR A 146 -17.88 -29.03 -12.75
N ARG A 147 -17.45 -28.67 -11.53
CA ARG A 147 -17.86 -29.42 -10.32
C ARG A 147 -19.37 -29.45 -10.11
N ARG A 148 -20.06 -28.34 -10.40
CA ARG A 148 -21.54 -28.28 -10.33
C ARG A 148 -22.18 -29.19 -11.38
N ALA A 149 -21.66 -29.20 -12.61
CA ALA A 149 -22.14 -30.06 -13.69
C ALA A 149 -21.95 -31.56 -13.36
N LEU A 150 -20.80 -31.94 -12.82
CA LEU A 150 -20.55 -33.31 -12.33
C LEU A 150 -21.53 -33.70 -11.21
N ALA A 151 -21.75 -32.83 -10.22
CA ALA A 151 -22.70 -33.08 -9.15
C ALA A 151 -24.16 -33.21 -9.65
N ALA A 152 -24.49 -32.57 -10.77
CA ALA A 152 -25.80 -32.63 -11.41
C ALA A 152 -25.96 -33.83 -12.39
N GLY A 153 -24.92 -34.64 -12.59
CA GLY A 153 -24.94 -35.76 -13.54
C GLY A 153 -24.89 -35.34 -15.01
N MET A 154 -24.59 -34.08 -15.31
CA MET A 154 -24.56 -33.49 -16.66
C MET A 154 -23.14 -33.50 -17.25
N ARG A 155 -22.46 -34.65 -17.16
CA ARG A 155 -21.05 -34.77 -17.58
C ARG A 155 -20.87 -34.55 -19.09
N ASP A 156 -21.83 -34.99 -19.90
CA ASP A 156 -21.76 -34.96 -21.36
C ASP A 156 -22.01 -33.57 -21.98
N ASP A 157 -22.48 -32.60 -21.19
CA ASP A 157 -22.71 -31.22 -21.63
C ASP A 157 -21.41 -30.38 -21.71
N PHE A 158 -20.32 -30.86 -21.09
CA PHE A 158 -18.96 -30.31 -21.29
C PHE A 158 -18.30 -31.07 -22.44
N ARG A 159 -18.46 -30.55 -23.66
CA ARG A 159 -18.18 -31.27 -24.92
C ARG A 159 -16.76 -31.14 -25.47
N ASP A 160 -15.83 -30.59 -24.70
CA ASP A 160 -14.39 -30.59 -24.98
C ASP A 160 -13.71 -31.27 -23.78
N ASP A 161 -12.71 -32.11 -24.07
CA ASP A 161 -12.08 -33.08 -23.16
C ASP A 161 -12.17 -32.70 -21.68
N ALA A 162 -12.98 -33.47 -20.93
CA ALA A 162 -13.16 -33.27 -19.49
C ALA A 162 -11.85 -33.37 -18.70
N GLU A 163 -10.78 -33.95 -19.27
CA GLU A 163 -9.43 -33.97 -18.72
C GLU A 163 -8.62 -32.69 -19.03
N GLU A 164 -8.97 -31.95 -20.08
CA GLU A 164 -8.42 -30.63 -20.44
C GLU A 164 -9.05 -29.49 -19.62
N MET A 165 -10.33 -29.65 -19.26
CA MET A 165 -11.15 -28.68 -18.51
C MET A 165 -11.23 -28.95 -17.00
N ASP A 166 -10.91 -30.16 -16.55
CA ASP A 166 -10.71 -30.44 -15.14
C ASP A 166 -9.36 -29.83 -14.72
N PRO A 167 -9.28 -28.97 -13.70
CA PRO A 167 -8.03 -28.39 -13.22
C PRO A 167 -7.08 -29.35 -12.50
N ARG A 168 -7.42 -30.65 -12.45
CA ARG A 168 -6.54 -31.64 -11.83
C ARG A 168 -5.20 -31.85 -12.54
N PRO A 169 -4.96 -31.51 -13.82
CA PRO A 169 -3.64 -31.27 -14.32
C PRO A 169 -3.42 -29.75 -14.32
N ILE A 170 -3.25 -29.17 -13.14
CA ILE A 170 -1.99 -28.47 -12.98
C ILE A 170 -0.93 -29.55 -13.25
N THR A 171 -0.49 -29.64 -14.49
CA THR A 171 0.21 -30.82 -14.97
C THR A 171 1.52 -30.90 -14.21
N ARG A 172 1.72 -31.98 -13.45
CA ARG A 172 3.03 -32.34 -12.92
C ARG A 172 3.96 -32.39 -14.12
N ARG A 173 4.83 -31.39 -14.28
CA ARG A 173 5.88 -31.48 -15.29
C ARG A 173 6.77 -32.64 -14.86
N GLU A 174 6.70 -33.73 -15.60
CA GLU A 174 7.81 -34.66 -15.66
C GLU A 174 8.95 -33.92 -16.37
N THR A 175 10.14 -34.02 -15.80
CA THR A 175 11.31 -33.26 -16.22
C THR A 175 11.63 -33.56 -17.69
N GLY A 176 11.22 -32.68 -18.60
CA GLY A 176 11.68 -32.70 -19.98
C GLY A 176 13.12 -32.19 -20.01
N THR A 177 14.00 -32.95 -20.66
CA THR A 177 15.44 -32.63 -20.86
C THR A 177 15.71 -31.33 -21.62
N GLU A 178 14.68 -30.62 -22.08
CA GLU A 178 14.80 -29.61 -23.15
C GLU A 178 14.99 -28.17 -22.66
N PHE A 179 14.87 -27.89 -21.34
CA PHE A 179 14.94 -26.49 -20.86
C PHE A 179 15.88 -26.18 -19.69
N LEU A 180 16.76 -27.08 -19.27
CA LEU A 180 17.81 -26.74 -18.29
C LEU A 180 19.14 -27.42 -18.64
N ASP A 181 19.97 -26.73 -19.42
CA ASP A 181 21.41 -27.03 -19.58
C ASP A 181 22.17 -26.63 -18.29
N MET A 182 21.77 -27.21 -17.15
CA MET A 182 22.36 -26.98 -15.83
C MET A 182 22.31 -28.29 -15.01
N GLY A 183 23.12 -29.26 -15.42
CA GLY A 183 23.95 -30.14 -14.56
C GLY A 183 23.38 -30.90 -13.36
N SER A 184 22.07 -30.89 -13.08
CA SER A 184 21.48 -31.71 -12.02
C SER A 184 19.99 -31.96 -12.25
N SER A 185 19.59 -33.22 -12.05
CA SER A 185 18.18 -33.64 -12.05
C SER A 185 17.49 -33.07 -10.82
N VAL A 186 16.69 -32.00 -10.99
CA VAL A 186 15.95 -31.40 -9.87
C VAL A 186 14.50 -31.88 -9.89
N PHE A 187 14.21 -32.75 -8.91
CA PHE A 187 12.93 -33.11 -8.28
C PHE A 187 11.61 -33.02 -9.08
N THR A 188 11.01 -34.20 -9.26
CA THR A 188 9.58 -34.40 -9.55
C THR A 188 8.76 -34.09 -8.31
N ASP A 189 7.82 -33.15 -8.41
CA ASP A 189 6.56 -32.99 -7.63
C ASP A 189 6.21 -31.49 -7.40
N PHE A 190 5.99 -30.73 -8.47
CA PHE A 190 5.47 -29.36 -8.35
C PHE A 190 4.32 -29.08 -9.32
N TYR A 191 3.48 -28.15 -8.86
CA TYR A 191 2.28 -27.65 -9.53
C TYR A 191 2.67 -26.35 -10.28
N ASP A 192 2.72 -26.40 -11.61
CA ASP A 192 3.27 -25.33 -12.48
C ASP A 192 2.22 -24.25 -12.83
N PHE A 193 2.60 -22.98 -12.74
CA PHE A 193 1.87 -21.86 -13.33
C PHE A 193 2.89 -20.88 -13.93
N ASP A 194 3.41 -21.24 -15.12
CA ASP A 194 4.42 -20.53 -15.91
C ASP A 194 4.38 -18.99 -15.81
N PRO A 195 3.20 -18.31 -15.86
CA PRO A 195 3.14 -16.84 -15.81
C PRO A 195 3.67 -16.15 -14.54
N CYS A 196 3.66 -16.81 -13.36
CA CYS A 196 4.14 -16.18 -12.12
C CYS A 196 5.65 -16.42 -11.90
N TRP A 197 6.25 -17.30 -12.69
CA TRP A 197 7.65 -17.68 -12.52
C TRP A 197 8.59 -16.55 -12.87
N GLU A 198 8.31 -15.78 -13.92
CA GLU A 198 9.18 -14.68 -14.33
C GLU A 198 9.38 -13.64 -13.23
N ASN A 199 8.29 -13.22 -12.57
CA ASN A 199 8.36 -12.24 -11.49
C ASN A 199 9.10 -12.79 -10.26
N TRP A 200 8.82 -14.04 -9.86
CA TRP A 200 9.51 -14.65 -8.73
C TRP A 200 10.98 -15.01 -9.02
N LEU A 201 11.30 -15.43 -10.25
CA LEU A 201 12.68 -15.66 -10.72
C LEU A 201 13.46 -14.35 -10.75
N ARG A 202 12.81 -13.26 -11.12
CA ARG A 202 13.38 -11.92 -11.04
C ARG A 202 13.71 -11.54 -9.60
N LEU A 203 12.77 -11.70 -8.66
CA LEU A 203 13.03 -11.45 -7.24
C LEU A 203 14.18 -12.31 -6.73
N TRP A 204 14.17 -13.62 -7.05
CA TRP A 204 15.26 -14.52 -6.70
C TRP A 204 16.62 -14.02 -7.20
N ARG A 205 16.71 -13.62 -8.48
CA ARG A 205 17.94 -13.08 -9.07
C ARG A 205 18.41 -11.84 -8.31
N ASP A 206 17.49 -10.92 -8.04
CA ASP A 206 17.79 -9.64 -7.40
C ASP A 206 18.21 -9.84 -5.93
N THR A 207 17.66 -10.83 -5.23
CA THR A 207 17.93 -11.06 -3.80
C THR A 207 19.06 -12.04 -3.51
N LEU A 208 19.19 -13.10 -4.30
CA LEU A 208 20.08 -14.24 -4.00
C LEU A 208 20.99 -14.62 -5.18
N GLY A 209 20.71 -14.13 -6.40
CA GLY A 209 21.38 -14.59 -7.62
C GLY A 209 22.82 -14.09 -7.84
N SER A 210 23.21 -12.96 -7.23
CA SER A 210 24.54 -12.35 -7.43
C SER A 210 25.68 -13.01 -6.64
N ASP A 211 25.38 -13.72 -5.54
CA ASP A 211 26.36 -14.36 -4.64
C ASP A 211 26.48 -15.88 -4.86
N TRP A 212 26.28 -16.32 -6.10
CA TRP A 212 26.18 -17.73 -6.48
C TRP A 212 27.41 -18.57 -6.06
N ASP A 213 27.21 -19.46 -5.08
CA ASP A 213 28.09 -20.60 -4.83
C ASP A 213 27.52 -21.84 -5.55
N PRO A 214 28.22 -22.39 -6.56
CA PRO A 214 27.80 -23.58 -7.30
C PRO A 214 27.52 -24.82 -6.45
N ARG A 215 27.90 -24.83 -5.17
CA ARG A 215 27.77 -25.99 -4.26
C ARG A 215 26.51 -25.97 -3.40
N SER A 216 25.73 -24.89 -3.38
CA SER A 216 24.54 -24.77 -2.52
C SER A 216 23.25 -24.99 -3.32
N SER A 217 22.42 -25.96 -2.91
CA SER A 217 21.12 -26.28 -3.52
C SER A 217 20.08 -25.16 -3.40
N VAL A 218 20.38 -24.13 -2.59
CA VAL A 218 19.59 -22.93 -2.35
C VAL A 218 19.67 -21.93 -3.51
N TYR A 219 20.51 -22.16 -4.53
CA TYR A 219 20.70 -21.24 -5.66
C TYR A 219 20.20 -21.81 -7.00
N THR A 220 19.26 -22.77 -6.97
CA THR A 220 18.60 -23.26 -8.20
C THR A 220 17.30 -22.49 -8.46
N PRO A 221 16.98 -22.12 -9.71
CA PRO A 221 15.68 -21.52 -10.07
C PRO A 221 14.48 -22.31 -9.56
N ALA A 222 14.62 -23.64 -9.41
CA ALA A 222 13.62 -24.53 -8.85
C ALA A 222 13.19 -24.15 -7.41
N MET A 223 14.01 -23.42 -6.65
CA MET A 223 13.63 -22.99 -5.30
C MET A 223 12.37 -22.11 -5.31
N VAL A 224 12.15 -21.33 -6.37
CA VAL A 224 10.97 -20.47 -6.56
C VAL A 224 9.68 -21.31 -6.64
N ALA A 225 9.77 -22.57 -7.04
CA ALA A 225 8.62 -23.48 -7.05
C ALA A 225 8.27 -24.02 -5.65
N THR A 226 9.19 -23.91 -4.69
CA THR A 226 9.01 -24.46 -3.34
C THR A 226 8.51 -23.41 -2.35
N HIS A 227 7.69 -23.84 -1.39
CA HIS A 227 7.27 -22.97 -0.29
C HIS A 227 8.48 -22.45 0.52
N ASP A 228 9.45 -23.33 0.81
CA ASP A 228 10.68 -22.98 1.53
C ASP A 228 11.53 -21.94 0.78
N GLY A 229 11.70 -22.10 -0.53
CA GLY A 229 12.44 -21.12 -1.34
C GLY A 229 11.74 -19.76 -1.44
N ARG A 230 10.41 -19.72 -1.59
CA ARG A 230 9.64 -18.46 -1.54
C ARG A 230 9.71 -17.79 -0.17
N TRP A 231 9.71 -18.57 0.91
CA TRP A 231 9.95 -18.06 2.26
C TRP A 231 11.32 -17.41 2.39
N ARG A 232 12.38 -18.05 1.89
CA ARG A 232 13.74 -17.48 1.92
C ARG A 232 13.86 -16.20 1.11
N ILE A 233 13.22 -16.12 -0.05
CA ILE A 233 13.16 -14.90 -0.86
C ILE A 233 12.46 -13.79 -0.07
N LYS A 234 11.33 -14.10 0.58
CA LYS A 234 10.62 -13.15 1.44
C LYS A 234 11.48 -12.64 2.60
N ASP A 235 12.15 -13.53 3.31
CA ASP A 235 13.00 -13.16 4.45
C ASP A 235 14.17 -12.25 4.01
N GLU A 236 14.77 -12.54 2.84
CA GLU A 236 15.83 -11.70 2.29
C GLU A 236 15.30 -10.35 1.77
N LEU A 237 14.10 -10.31 1.19
CA LEU A 237 13.42 -9.06 0.85
C LEU A 237 13.15 -8.22 2.10
N GLU A 238 12.66 -8.82 3.19
CA GLU A 238 12.44 -8.13 4.47
C GLU A 238 13.74 -7.49 4.97
N ARG A 239 14.82 -8.26 5.04
CA ARG A 239 16.14 -7.77 5.46
C ARG A 239 16.62 -6.60 4.61
N ARG A 240 16.46 -6.68 3.29
CA ARG A 240 16.88 -5.65 2.34
C ARG A 240 16.06 -4.37 2.46
N LEU A 241 14.75 -4.49 2.64
CA LEU A 241 13.87 -3.32 2.76
C LEU A 241 14.06 -2.60 4.11
N ASP A 242 14.51 -3.31 5.15
CA ASP A 242 14.80 -2.74 6.48
C ASP A 242 16.20 -2.09 6.58
N GLU A 243 17.15 -2.43 5.70
CA GLU A 243 18.52 -1.89 5.72
C GLU A 243 18.67 -0.63 4.84
N PRO A 244 18.95 0.56 5.42
CA PRO A 244 19.10 1.80 4.67
C PRO A 244 20.28 1.73 3.69
N GLY A 245 19.97 1.59 2.40
CA GLY A 245 20.97 1.58 1.32
C GLY A 245 20.94 0.36 0.42
N SER A 246 20.14 -0.67 0.73
CA SER A 246 19.95 -1.81 -0.16
C SER A 246 19.00 -1.44 -1.32
N ARG A 247 19.52 -0.67 -2.28
CA ARG A 247 18.88 -0.45 -3.57
C ARG A 247 19.34 -1.55 -4.51
N GLY A 248 18.39 -2.28 -5.08
CA GLY A 248 18.70 -3.31 -6.06
C GLY A 248 17.55 -4.22 -6.46
N LEU A 249 16.30 -3.90 -6.09
CA LEU A 249 15.13 -4.62 -6.59
C LEU A 249 14.69 -3.96 -7.89
N ASP A 250 14.83 -4.68 -8.99
CA ASP A 250 14.50 -4.18 -10.31
C ASP A 250 13.02 -3.78 -10.40
N CYS A 251 12.13 -4.51 -9.73
CA CYS A 251 10.69 -4.23 -9.76
C CYS A 251 10.34 -2.85 -9.18
N ILE A 252 11.11 -2.35 -8.22
CA ILE A 252 10.97 -1.00 -7.68
C ILE A 252 11.66 0.02 -8.60
N PHE A 253 12.84 -0.30 -9.12
CA PHE A 253 13.61 0.59 -9.98
C PHE A 253 12.91 0.90 -11.32
N GLU A 254 12.27 -0.10 -11.92
CA GLU A 254 11.52 0.03 -13.17
C GLU A 254 10.11 0.60 -12.97
N GLY A 255 9.71 0.89 -11.72
CA GLY A 255 8.38 1.42 -11.41
C GLY A 255 7.25 0.40 -11.57
N SER A 256 7.56 -0.90 -11.52
CA SER A 256 6.53 -1.96 -11.52
C SER A 256 5.82 -2.08 -10.17
N VAL A 257 6.50 -1.67 -9.08
CA VAL A 257 5.96 -1.60 -7.72
C VAL A 257 6.38 -0.28 -7.09
N ASP A 258 5.42 0.47 -6.57
CA ASP A 258 5.69 1.71 -5.84
C ASP A 258 6.07 1.43 -4.38
N CYS A 259 7.03 2.19 -3.86
CA CYS A 259 7.28 2.22 -2.41
C CYS A 259 6.05 2.75 -1.68
N VAL A 260 5.63 2.03 -0.65
CA VAL A 260 4.46 2.41 0.15
C VAL A 260 4.93 3.32 1.28
N PHE A 261 4.27 4.47 1.40
CA PHE A 261 4.47 5.41 2.50
C PHE A 261 3.19 5.48 3.32
N SER A 262 3.32 5.38 4.64
CA SER A 262 2.18 5.37 5.56
C SER A 262 2.40 6.34 6.72
N TRP A 263 1.29 6.80 7.31
CA TRP A 263 1.37 7.60 8.53
C TRP A 263 1.73 6.69 9.71
N THR A 264 2.71 7.12 10.50
CA THR A 264 3.15 6.38 11.69
C THR A 264 2.03 6.28 12.72
N HIS A 265 2.16 5.32 13.63
CA HIS A 265 1.24 5.21 14.76
C HIS A 265 1.19 6.50 15.59
N ALA A 266 2.33 7.17 15.78
CA ALA A 266 2.39 8.44 16.50
C ALA A 266 1.60 9.55 15.78
N GLN A 267 1.75 9.69 14.46
CA GLN A 267 1.04 10.69 13.67
C GLN A 267 -0.47 10.43 13.67
N LYS A 268 -0.89 9.17 13.52
CA LYS A 268 -2.30 8.76 13.62
C LYS A 268 -2.88 9.11 14.99
N TYR A 269 -2.15 8.79 16.07
CA TYR A 269 -2.58 9.13 17.42
C TYR A 269 -2.69 10.64 17.64
N GLN A 270 -1.75 11.44 17.14
CA GLN A 270 -1.83 12.91 17.24
C GLN A 270 -3.06 13.47 16.52
N PHE A 271 -3.38 12.95 15.33
CA PHE A 271 -4.60 13.31 14.61
C PHE A 271 -5.86 12.94 15.40
N GLU A 272 -5.92 11.71 15.92
CA GLU A 272 -7.04 11.23 16.74
C GLU A 272 -7.23 12.09 18.01
N ALA A 273 -6.14 12.47 18.67
CA ALA A 273 -6.17 13.33 19.85
C ALA A 273 -6.75 14.72 19.54
N ILE A 274 -6.36 15.33 18.41
CA ILE A 274 -6.92 16.62 17.95
C ILE A 274 -8.42 16.48 17.67
N GLN A 275 -8.83 15.46 16.90
CA GLN A 275 -10.25 15.26 16.59
C GLN A 275 -11.07 14.99 17.85
N PHE A 276 -10.55 14.16 18.76
CA PHE A 276 -11.19 13.88 20.03
C PHE A 276 -11.40 15.16 20.84
N ALA A 277 -10.34 15.95 21.04
CA ALA A 277 -10.43 17.20 21.80
C ALA A 277 -11.42 18.18 21.18
N CYS A 278 -11.38 18.36 19.86
CA CYS A 278 -12.31 19.25 19.17
C CYS A 278 -13.77 18.80 19.35
N ARG A 279 -14.05 17.50 19.23
CA ARG A 279 -15.39 16.94 19.46
C ARG A 279 -15.86 17.13 20.91
N GLN A 280 -14.98 16.97 21.89
CA GLN A 280 -15.31 17.22 23.30
C GLN A 280 -15.63 18.69 23.57
N ILE A 281 -14.86 19.62 22.99
CA ILE A 281 -15.11 21.06 23.09
C ILE A 281 -16.46 21.43 22.46
N ILE A 282 -16.79 20.83 21.31
CA ILE A 282 -18.10 21.00 20.66
C ILE A 282 -19.22 20.46 21.54
N ALA A 283 -19.08 19.23 22.04
CA ALA A 283 -20.09 18.59 22.88
C ALA A 283 -20.35 19.36 24.19
N ALA A 284 -19.32 20.02 24.73
CA ALA A 284 -19.42 20.86 25.92
C ALA A 284 -20.00 22.27 25.63
N GLY A 285 -20.32 22.60 24.38
CA GLY A 285 -20.90 23.91 24.00
C GLY A 285 -19.91 25.08 24.14
N LEU A 286 -18.61 24.81 24.13
CA LEU A 286 -17.59 25.82 24.45
C LEU A 286 -17.16 26.67 23.24
N VAL A 287 -17.72 26.36 22.08
CA VAL A 287 -17.32 26.88 20.77
C VAL A 287 -17.84 28.31 20.53
N ASP A 288 -19.00 28.66 21.08
CA ASP A 288 -19.65 29.97 20.93
C ASP A 288 -19.25 31.00 22.00
N MET A 289 -18.28 30.68 22.86
CA MET A 289 -17.85 31.60 23.91
C MET A 289 -17.05 32.77 23.31
N THR A 290 -17.63 33.96 23.31
CA THR A 290 -16.92 35.21 23.05
C THR A 290 -15.83 35.42 24.09
N VAL A 291 -14.59 35.56 23.66
CA VAL A 291 -13.48 36.00 24.51
C VAL A 291 -13.54 37.52 24.55
N GLU A 292 -13.95 38.09 25.68
CA GLU A 292 -13.77 39.52 25.93
C GLU A 292 -12.27 39.79 26.02
N VAL A 293 -11.77 40.59 25.08
CA VAL A 293 -10.42 41.13 25.12
C VAL A 293 -10.47 42.36 26.02
N PRO A 294 -9.67 42.45 27.09
CA PRO A 294 -9.55 43.68 27.87
C PRO A 294 -8.99 44.85 27.04
#